data_AF-A0A2E9N486-F1
#
_entry.id   AF-A0A2E9N486-F1
#
_cell.length_a   1.000
_cell.length_b   1.000
_cell.length_c   1.000
_cell.angle_alpha   90.00
_cell.angle_beta   90.00
_cell.angle_gamma   90.00
#
_symmetry.space_group_name_H-M   'P 1'
#
loop_
_entity.id
_entity.type
_entity.pdbx_description
1 polymer ?
#
loop_
_entity_poly.entity_id
_entity_poly.type
_entity_poly.pdbx_seq_one_letter_code
_entity_poly.pdbx_strand_id
1 'polypeptide(L)' 'MDQMRSYTINKGMMESWVKLFESGIKPAHEAVGMPVVATWVNMDHNQFIWVRRFPEGADIPAKEDEFRN' A
#
# COMPACT_ATOMS: atom_id res chain seq x y z
N MET A 1 -5.24 -12.02 7.61
CA MET A 1 -6.33 -11.18 7.06
C MET A 1 -5.76 -10.32 5.94
N ASP A 2 -6.50 -10.11 4.85
CA ASP A 2 -6.12 -9.20 3.76
C ASP A 2 -6.88 -7.88 3.85
N GLN A 3 -6.23 -6.80 3.43
CA GLN A 3 -6.83 -5.48 3.38
C GLN A 3 -6.56 -4.83 2.03
N MET A 4 -7.64 -4.42 1.38
CA MET A 4 -7.63 -3.65 0.16
C MET A 4 -7.68 -2.15 0.47
N ARG A 5 -6.88 -1.37 -0.26
CA ARG A 5 -6.83 0.09 -0.19
C ARG A 5 -6.94 0.64 -1.62
N SER A 6 -7.74 1.70 -1.78
CA SER A 6 -7.89 2.43 -3.02
C SER A 6 -7.61 3.91 -2.80
N TYR A 7 -6.75 4.49 -3.62
CA TYR A 7 -6.40 5.91 -3.58
C TYR A 7 -6.74 6.56 -4.91
N THR A 8 -7.37 7.72 -4.83
CA THR A 8 -7.51 8.62 -5.99
C THR A 8 -6.27 9.50 -6.06
N ILE A 9 -5.49 9.36 -7.13
CA ILE A 9 -4.24 10.08 -7.34
C ILE A 9 -4.50 11.25 -8.30
N ASN A 10 -3.90 12.39 -8.00
CA ASN A 10 -4.00 13.57 -8.87
C ASN A 10 -3.46 13.26 -10.28
N LYS A 11 -4.12 13.84 -11.29
CA LYS A 11 -3.75 13.65 -12.69
C LYS A 11 -2.29 14.02 -12.93
N GLY A 12 -1.53 13.15 -13.60
CA GLY A 12 -0.10 13.33 -13.88
C GLY A 12 0.83 12.94 -12.72
N MET A 13 0.29 12.56 -11.55
CA MET A 13 1.10 12.14 -10.40
C MET A 13 1.17 10.62 -10.24
N MET A 14 0.46 9.84 -11.07
CA MET A 14 0.39 8.38 -10.96
C MET A 14 1.77 7.72 -11.07
N GLU A 15 2.58 8.09 -12.06
CA GLU A 15 3.92 7.52 -12.23
C GLU A 15 4.83 7.84 -11.05
N SER A 16 4.79 9.07 -10.55
CA SER A 16 5.54 9.48 -9.35
C SER A 16 5.06 8.75 -8.10
N TRP A 17 3.75 8.54 -7.98
CA TRP A 17 3.14 7.78 -6.89
C TRP A 17 3.56 6.31 -6.91
N VAL A 18 3.50 5.65 -8.07
CA VAL A 18 3.92 4.25 -8.23
C VAL A 18 5.40 4.11 -7.89
N LYS A 19 6.27 5.01 -8.37
CA LYS A 19 7.69 5.01 -8.02
C LYS A 19 7.92 5.14 -6.52
N LEU A 20 7.27 6.11 -5.87
CA LEU A 20 7.36 6.29 -4.41
C LEU A 20 6.86 5.05 -3.64
N PHE A 21 5.79 4.45 -4.14
CA PHE A 21 5.20 3.26 -3.54
C PHE A 21 6.15 2.08 -3.62
N GLU A 22 6.75 1.82 -4.78
CA GLU A 22 7.68 0.70 -4.99
C GLU A 22 9.01 0.91 -4.27
N SER A 23 9.53 2.14 -4.22
CA SER A 23 10.83 2.42 -3.61
C SER A 23 10.79 2.57 -2.09
N GLY A 24 9.65 2.95 -1.52
CA GLY A 24 9.53 3.29 -0.10
C GLY A 24 8.44 2.51 0.62
N ILE A 25 7.19 2.67 0.17
CA ILE A 25 6.02 2.14 0.90
C ILE A 25 6.03 0.61 0.93
N LYS A 26 6.28 -0.04 -0.20
CA LYS A 26 6.34 -1.48 -0.34
C LYS A 26 7.42 -2.10 0.56
N PRO A 27 8.72 -1.70 0.47
CA PRO A 27 9.75 -2.28 1.35
C PRO A 27 9.52 -1.96 2.84
N ALA A 28 8.96 -0.78 3.17
CA ALA A 28 8.60 -0.47 4.55
C ALA A 28 7.52 -1.44 5.10
N HIS A 29 6.51 -1.73 4.28
CA HIS A 29 5.46 -2.71 4.62
C HIS A 29 6.00 -4.14 4.75
N GLU A 30 6.92 -4.53 3.87
CA GLU A 30 7.60 -5.83 3.97
C GLU A 30 8.45 -5.93 5.25
N ALA A 31 9.15 -4.86 5.65
CA ALA A 31 9.99 -4.83 6.85
C ALA A 31 9.19 -5.02 8.15
N VAL A 32 7.96 -4.52 8.22
CA VAL A 32 7.08 -4.67 9.39
C VAL A 32 6.22 -5.94 9.37
N GLY A 33 6.44 -6.81 8.38
CA GLY A 33 5.76 -8.10 8.24
C GLY A 33 4.37 -8.02 7.60
N MET A 34 4.09 -6.95 6.83
CA MET A 34 2.82 -6.72 6.14
C MET A 34 3.01 -6.69 4.62
N PRO A 35 3.34 -7.82 3.98
CA PRO A 35 3.69 -7.81 2.56
C PRO A 35 2.54 -7.31 1.68
N VAL A 36 2.91 -6.50 0.69
CA VAL A 36 2.01 -6.09 -0.40
C VAL A 36 1.83 -7.28 -1.34
N VAL A 37 0.61 -7.78 -1.45
CA VAL A 37 0.29 -8.96 -2.24
C VAL A 37 0.07 -8.60 -3.71
N ALA A 38 -0.53 -7.43 -3.96
CA ALA A 38 -0.81 -6.99 -5.31
C ALA A 38 -1.07 -5.48 -5.37
N THR A 39 -0.78 -4.91 -6.54
CA THR A 39 -0.97 -3.50 -6.89
C THR A 39 -1.59 -3.39 -8.27
N TRP A 40 -2.47 -2.42 -8.46
CA TRP A 40 -3.18 -2.16 -9.70
C TRP A 40 -3.34 -0.65 -9.92
N VAL A 41 -3.33 -0.26 -11.18
CA VAL A 41 -3.69 1.08 -11.64
C VAL A 41 -4.87 0.93 -12.59
N ASN A 42 -5.88 1.78 -12.46
CA ASN A 42 -7.00 1.75 -13.39
C ASN A 42 -6.64 2.31 -14.78
N MET A 43 -7.45 2.04 -15.79
CA MET A 43 -7.19 2.48 -17.17
C MET A 43 -7.10 4.00 -17.33
N ASP A 44 -7.85 4.77 -16.51
CA ASP A 44 -7.81 6.24 -16.53
C ASP A 44 -6.61 6.84 -15.77
N HIS A 45 -5.74 6.00 -15.20
CA HIS A 45 -4.53 6.39 -14.44
C HIS A 45 -4.83 7.41 -13.33
N ASN A 46 -6.00 7.31 -12.70
CA ASN A 46 -6.45 8.21 -11.63
C ASN A 46 -6.71 7.48 -10.31
N GLN A 47 -6.75 6.13 -10.33
CA GLN A 47 -6.93 5.30 -9.15
C GLN A 47 -5.82 4.28 -9.04
N PHE A 48 -5.21 4.25 -7.86
CA PHE A 48 -4.23 3.26 -7.46
C PHE A 48 -4.87 2.35 -6.41
N ILE A 49 -4.86 1.06 -6.66
CA ILE A 49 -5.45 0.04 -5.80
C ILE A 49 -4.36 -0.92 -5.38
N TRP A 50 -4.34 -1.33 -4.12
CA TRP A 50 -3.39 -2.31 -3.63
C TRP A 50 -3.97 -3.13 -2.48
N VAL A 51 -3.42 -4.33 -2.32
CA VAL A 51 -3.78 -5.26 -1.24
C VAL A 51 -2.54 -5.61 -0.46
N ARG A 52 -2.65 -5.48 0.87
CA ARG A 52 -1.63 -5.93 1.82
C ARG A 52 -2.19 -7.06 2.68
N ARG A 53 -1.31 -7.97 3.09
CA ARG A 53 -1.66 -9.09 3.96
C ARG A 53 -1.10 -8.88 5.36
N PHE A 54 -1.95 -9.07 6.34
CA PHE A 54 -1.58 -9.11 7.75
C PHE A 54 -1.36 -10.54 8.21
N PRO A 55 -0.37 -10.77 9.09
CA PRO A 55 -0.22 -12.04 9.77
C PRO A 55 -1.49 -12.38 10.56
N GLU A 56 -1.78 -13.67 10.69
CA GLU A 56 -2.94 -14.15 11.43
C GLU A 56 -2.81 -13.82 12.92
N GLY A 57 -3.82 -13.17 13.51
CA GLY A 57 -3.77 -12.68 14.88
C GLY A 57 -3.00 -11.35 15.08
N ALA A 58 -2.56 -10.70 14.01
CA ALA A 58 -1.89 -9.40 14.10
C ALA A 58 -2.87 -8.29 14.51
N ASP A 59 -2.48 -7.50 15.50
CA ASP A 59 -3.18 -6.28 15.87
C ASP A 59 -2.96 -5.22 14.78
N ILE A 60 -3.93 -5.13 13.85
CA ILE A 60 -3.93 -4.17 12.74
C ILE A 60 -3.73 -2.73 13.24
N PRO A 61 -4.41 -2.25 14.31
CA PRO A 61 -4.19 -0.89 14.79
C PRO A 61 -2.77 -0.64 15.30
N ALA A 62 -2.16 -1.57 16.06
CA ALA A 62 -0.77 -1.42 16.51
C ALA A 62 0.22 -1.36 15.34
N LYS A 63 -0.01 -2.16 14.29
CA LYS A 63 0.84 -2.15 13.08
C LYS A 63 0.64 -0.91 12.21
N GLU A 64 -0.56 -0.31 12.21
CA GLU A 64 -0.79 0.98 11.56
C GLU A 64 -0.17 2.15 12.33
N ASP A 65 -0.12 2.08 13.67
CA ASP A 65 0.58 3.07 14.51
C ASP A 65 2.11 3.02 14.34
N GLU A 66 2.69 1.81 14.29
CA GLU A 66 4.11 1.57 14.05
C GLU A 66 4.58 2.09 12.67
N PHE A 67 3.69 2.15 11.68
CA PHE A 67 3.98 2.77 10.37
C PHE A 67 3.82 4.30 10.37
N ARG A 68 3.08 4.87 11.33
CA ARG A 68 2.76 6.31 11.35
C ARG A 68 3.81 7.15 12.09
N ASN A 69 4.58 6.55 13.00
CA ASN A 69 5.67 7.20 13.76
C ASN A 69 7.02 7.10 13.03
#